data_AF-A0A258GG71-F1
#
_entry.id   AF-A0A258GG71-F1
#
_cell.length_a   1.000
_cell.length_b   1.000
_cell.length_c   1.000
_cell.angle_alpha   90.00
_cell.angle_beta   90.00
_cell.angle_gamma   90.00
#
_symmetry.space_group_name_H-M   'P 1'
#
loop_
_entity.id
_entity.type
_entity.pdbx_description
1 polymer ?
#
loop_
_entity_poly.entity_id
_entity_poly.type
_entity_poly.pdbx_seq_one_letter_code
_entity_poly.pdbx_strand_id
1 'polypeptide(L)'
;SAQIGALEVVGGFSGKGATLAEGLLYAGDPANYKRELQRMAALTPAEVQQAMQRWLTRPSYRLAVVPGERTDDGATMGGWGDEGTTPAPAPDARQPVPDVPRSAPREYPPVADVGELTFPGVERAKLDNGITVTLARRTAIPKVSVHLSFDAGFAADGTDAAGTQSLMMDLLEEGTTTRSAVQIAEEQERLGASIGTGSDLDSSSVSLTALTANLTPSLELMADMVRNPAFKPEDVARVKDQRLADIAQEKASPFGLATRALRPILYGPAHPYGTVGGLGEESVISALTPEAISAEHRRWLRPDLASITVVGDIAMEKLLPQLNATFGHWPGIRSMPPRKDLTVATPAPKRRLVVIDRPNSPQSVLVFGRLLPLTGKQQGQEALDLANEVIGDGFLSRLNLDLREDKGWSYGVGSQIMRNQGPEALLVYTQVQSDRT
;
A
#
# COMPACT_ATOMS: atom_id res chain seq x y z
N SER A 1 14.70 3.27 11.65
CA SER A 1 14.16 4.54 11.11
C SER A 1 12.74 4.89 11.60
N ALA A 2 11.81 3.92 11.69
CA ALA A 2 10.38 4.16 11.92
C ALA A 2 10.01 5.08 13.11
N GLN A 3 10.54 4.82 14.33
CA GLN A 3 10.28 5.63 15.53
C GLN A 3 10.61 7.12 15.35
N ILE A 4 11.73 7.43 14.67
CA ILE A 4 12.12 8.82 14.36
C ILE A 4 11.18 9.43 13.32
N GLY A 5 10.66 8.63 12.38
CA GLY A 5 9.65 9.07 11.43
C GLY A 5 8.31 9.47 12.06
N ALA A 6 7.88 8.76 13.11
CA ALA A 6 6.64 9.08 13.83
C ALA A 6 6.67 10.49 14.45
N LEU A 7 7.85 10.94 14.87
CA LEU A 7 8.08 12.29 15.42
C LEU A 7 7.93 13.42 14.38
N GLU A 8 7.68 13.14 13.11
CA GLU A 8 7.37 14.17 12.11
C GLU A 8 5.90 14.59 12.16
N VAL A 9 4.99 13.64 12.43
CA VAL A 9 3.53 13.85 12.42
C VAL A 9 3.10 14.53 13.72
N VAL A 10 2.28 15.58 13.64
CA VAL A 10 1.82 16.30 14.85
C VAL A 10 0.71 15.56 15.58
N GLY A 11 -0.28 15.04 14.83
CA GLY A 11 -1.47 14.34 15.36
C GLY A 11 -1.54 12.86 14.98
N GLY A 12 -2.75 12.29 15.02
CA GLY A 12 -2.99 10.87 14.80
C GLY A 12 -2.60 10.00 16.00
N PHE A 13 -2.85 8.69 15.90
CA PHE A 13 -2.66 7.73 16.99
C PHE A 13 -1.18 7.42 17.33
N SER A 14 -0.22 7.95 16.58
CA SER A 14 1.21 7.66 16.75
C SER A 14 2.15 8.86 16.54
N GLY A 15 1.61 10.07 16.32
CA GLY A 15 2.41 11.29 16.17
C GLY A 15 2.85 11.92 17.49
N LYS A 16 3.51 13.09 17.41
CA LYS A 16 3.99 13.88 18.57
C LYS A 16 2.95 14.00 19.68
N GLY A 17 1.70 14.32 19.35
CA GLY A 17 0.62 14.46 20.32
C GLY A 17 0.40 13.19 21.14
N ALA A 18 0.34 12.02 20.47
CA ALA A 18 0.22 10.72 21.13
C ALA A 18 1.45 10.41 22.00
N THR A 19 2.67 10.54 21.45
CA THR A 19 3.92 10.26 22.18
C THR A 19 4.06 11.10 23.45
N LEU A 20 3.73 12.41 23.39
CA LEU A 20 3.78 13.30 24.57
C LEU A 20 2.67 12.96 25.58
N ALA A 21 1.48 12.60 25.11
CA ALA A 21 0.35 12.22 25.96
C ALA A 21 0.60 10.87 26.67
N GLU A 22 1.13 9.86 25.97
CA GLU A 22 1.54 8.58 26.54
C GLU A 22 2.64 8.74 27.60
N GLY A 23 3.66 9.56 27.31
CA GLY A 23 4.72 9.87 28.28
C GLY A 23 4.17 10.52 29.56
N LEU A 24 3.25 11.48 29.42
CA LEU A 24 2.57 12.09 30.55
C LEU A 24 1.67 11.10 31.31
N LEU A 25 0.91 10.27 30.60
CA LEU A 25 -0.05 9.33 31.18
C LEU A 25 0.61 8.18 31.93
N TYR A 26 1.62 7.55 31.33
CA TYR A 26 2.24 6.34 31.86
C TYR A 26 3.49 6.58 32.72
N ALA A 27 4.21 7.69 32.49
CA ALA A 27 5.46 8.00 33.19
C ALA A 27 5.44 9.35 33.94
N GLY A 28 4.35 10.13 33.87
CA GLY A 28 4.26 11.46 34.48
C GLY A 28 5.16 12.52 33.83
N ASP A 29 5.77 12.21 32.68
CA ASP A 29 6.75 13.07 32.00
C ASP A 29 6.52 13.02 30.48
N PRO A 30 6.00 14.10 29.85
CA PRO A 30 5.81 14.11 28.39
C PRO A 30 7.13 13.99 27.62
N ALA A 31 8.29 14.24 28.25
CA ALA A 31 9.61 14.02 27.66
C ALA A 31 10.16 12.59 27.86
N ASN A 32 9.39 11.66 28.45
CA ASN A 32 9.82 10.27 28.71
C ASN A 32 10.34 9.55 27.44
N TYR A 33 9.81 9.87 26.25
CA TYR A 33 10.29 9.34 24.97
C TYR A 33 11.81 9.51 24.77
N LYS A 34 12.42 10.59 25.31
CA LYS A 34 13.88 10.80 25.26
C LYS A 34 14.63 9.75 26.09
N ARG A 35 14.10 9.42 27.27
CA ARG A 35 14.66 8.40 28.17
C ARG A 35 14.46 6.99 27.61
N GLU A 36 13.40 6.77 26.83
CA GLU A 36 13.16 5.51 26.13
C GLU A 36 14.13 5.33 24.98
N LEU A 37 14.32 6.35 24.13
CA LEU A 37 15.32 6.33 23.06
C LEU A 37 16.74 6.14 23.63
N GLN A 38 17.08 6.78 24.75
CA GLN A 38 18.35 6.57 25.44
C GLN A 38 18.50 5.15 26.00
N ARG A 39 17.44 4.58 26.59
CA ARG A 39 17.42 3.17 27.05
C ARG A 39 17.61 2.22 25.89
N MET A 40 16.88 2.39 24.79
CA MET A 40 17.00 1.57 23.58
C MET A 40 18.41 1.64 22.98
N ALA A 41 19.01 2.84 22.93
CA ALA A 41 20.38 3.03 22.44
C ALA A 41 21.47 2.44 23.37
N ALA A 42 21.14 2.14 24.64
CA ALA A 42 22.04 1.55 25.62
C ALA A 42 21.83 0.03 25.81
N LEU A 43 20.80 -0.57 25.20
CA LEU A 43 20.51 -2.00 25.32
C LEU A 43 21.65 -2.86 24.76
N THR A 44 22.00 -3.90 25.51
CA THR A 44 22.99 -4.90 25.10
C THR A 44 22.32 -6.19 24.60
N PRO A 45 22.99 -6.97 23.72
CA PRO A 45 22.50 -8.29 23.30
C PRO A 45 22.25 -9.25 24.47
N ALA A 46 23.03 -9.12 25.57
CA ALA A 46 22.89 -9.95 26.76
C ALA A 46 21.56 -9.69 27.50
N GLU A 47 21.15 -8.42 27.65
CA GLU A 47 19.87 -8.05 28.26
C GLU A 47 18.68 -8.53 27.42
N VAL A 48 18.78 -8.41 26.09
CA VAL A 48 17.76 -8.93 25.17
C VAL A 48 17.65 -10.45 25.28
N GLN A 49 18.77 -11.18 25.26
CA GLN A 49 18.79 -12.64 25.45
C GLN A 49 18.21 -13.04 26.82
N GLN A 50 18.53 -12.33 27.89
CA GLN A 50 17.98 -12.59 29.22
C GLN A 50 16.46 -12.38 29.27
N ALA A 51 15.95 -11.32 28.62
CA ALA A 51 14.51 -11.09 28.50
C ALA A 51 13.81 -12.19 27.68
N MET A 52 14.39 -12.60 26.54
CA MET A 52 13.89 -13.71 25.74
C MET A 52 13.84 -15.02 26.53
N GLN A 53 14.92 -15.36 27.25
CA GLN A 53 14.96 -16.56 28.12
C GLN A 53 13.89 -16.51 29.22
N ARG A 54 13.59 -15.35 29.79
CA ARG A 54 12.57 -15.20 30.84
C ARG A 54 11.14 -15.39 30.32
N TRP A 55 10.83 -14.90 29.12
CA TRP A 55 9.46 -14.79 28.63
C TRP A 55 9.08 -15.83 27.58
N LEU A 56 9.99 -16.19 26.67
CA LEU A 56 9.71 -17.10 25.54
C LEU A 56 9.90 -18.59 25.88
N THR A 57 10.45 -18.92 27.05
CA THR A 57 10.59 -20.31 27.53
C THR A 57 9.38 -20.83 28.31
N ARG A 58 8.41 -19.95 28.59
CA ARG A 58 7.18 -20.30 29.33
C ARG A 58 6.26 -21.14 28.42
N PRO A 59 5.38 -22.00 28.98
CA PRO A 59 4.40 -22.73 28.19
C PRO A 59 3.57 -21.79 27.31
N SER A 60 3.54 -22.06 26.00
CA SER A 60 2.79 -21.27 25.02
C SER A 60 1.42 -21.91 24.75
N TYR A 61 0.39 -21.07 24.68
CA TYR A 61 -0.83 -21.43 23.96
C TYR A 61 -0.50 -21.53 22.46
N ARG A 62 -0.89 -22.64 21.82
CA ARG A 62 -0.66 -22.88 20.40
C ARG A 62 -1.98 -23.04 19.68
N LEU A 63 -2.33 -22.06 18.85
CA LEU A 63 -3.43 -22.16 17.91
C LEU A 63 -2.88 -22.60 16.56
N ALA A 64 -3.40 -23.69 16.00
CA ALA A 64 -3.10 -24.15 14.65
C ALA A 64 -4.33 -23.90 13.77
N VAL A 65 -4.19 -23.04 12.76
CA VAL A 65 -5.23 -22.82 11.74
C VAL A 65 -4.90 -23.71 10.55
N VAL A 66 -5.78 -24.66 10.25
CA VAL A 66 -5.62 -25.59 9.12
C VAL A 66 -6.60 -25.17 8.01
N PRO A 67 -6.12 -24.82 6.80
CA PRO A 67 -6.99 -24.53 5.67
C PRO A 67 -7.86 -25.74 5.28
N GLY A 68 -9.13 -25.50 4.96
CA GLY A 68 -10.09 -26.53 4.57
C GLY A 68 -11.43 -25.92 4.14
N GLU A 69 -12.34 -26.76 3.68
CA GLU A 69 -13.73 -26.35 3.44
C GLU A 69 -14.38 -25.97 4.78
N ARG A 70 -15.11 -24.85 4.79
CA ARG A 70 -15.77 -24.37 6.02
C ARG A 70 -17.03 -25.21 6.28
N THR A 71 -16.89 -26.22 7.13
CA THR A 71 -18.00 -27.08 7.59
C THR A 71 -18.94 -26.38 8.56
N ASP A 72 -18.45 -25.36 9.26
CA ASP A 72 -19.13 -24.76 10.40
C ASP A 72 -19.82 -23.44 9.99
N ASP A 73 -21.10 -23.34 10.34
CA ASP A 73 -21.95 -22.19 10.00
C ASP A 73 -21.35 -20.85 10.50
N GLY A 74 -21.43 -19.82 9.66
CA GLY A 74 -21.10 -18.46 10.06
C GLY A 74 -21.96 -17.94 11.21
N ALA A 75 -23.22 -18.39 11.30
CA ALA A 75 -24.14 -18.00 12.36
C ALA A 75 -23.86 -18.65 13.72
N THR A 76 -23.06 -19.74 13.78
CA THR A 76 -22.67 -20.40 15.04
C THR A 76 -21.22 -20.13 15.45
N MET A 77 -20.44 -19.46 14.59
CA MET A 77 -19.01 -19.20 14.80
C MET A 77 -18.74 -17.72 15.06
N GLY A 78 -18.97 -17.31 16.30
CA GLY A 78 -18.59 -16.01 16.84
C GLY A 78 -19.25 -15.79 18.20
N GLY A 79 -18.48 -15.37 19.20
CA GLY A 79 -18.94 -15.25 20.59
C GLY A 79 -18.17 -16.14 21.57
N TRP A 80 -18.68 -16.28 22.79
CA TRP A 80 -18.11 -17.13 23.85
C TRP A 80 -18.62 -18.58 23.78
N GLY A 81 -19.53 -18.88 22.86
CA GLY A 81 -20.09 -20.22 22.66
C GLY A 81 -21.23 -20.54 23.62
N ASP A 82 -21.68 -19.55 24.39
CA ASP A 82 -22.79 -19.65 25.34
C ASP A 82 -24.02 -18.85 24.91
N GLU A 83 -24.02 -18.20 23.73
CA GLU A 83 -25.11 -17.34 23.24
C GLU A 83 -26.47 -18.07 23.11
N GLY A 84 -26.43 -19.40 22.91
CA GLY A 84 -27.62 -20.26 22.86
C GLY A 84 -28.07 -20.81 24.23
N THR A 85 -27.24 -20.70 25.26
CA THR A 85 -27.51 -21.21 26.63
C THR A 85 -27.64 -20.11 27.68
N THR A 86 -27.01 -18.97 27.42
CA THR A 86 -26.99 -17.75 28.23
C THR A 86 -27.75 -16.70 27.43
N PRO A 87 -29.05 -16.49 27.69
CA PRO A 87 -29.76 -15.40 27.04
C PRO A 87 -29.07 -14.08 27.37
N ALA A 88 -28.94 -13.21 26.36
CA ALA A 88 -28.35 -11.89 26.55
C ALA A 88 -28.99 -11.18 27.76
N PRO A 89 -28.21 -10.49 28.62
CA PRO A 89 -28.76 -9.84 29.80
C PRO A 89 -29.93 -8.95 29.41
N ALA A 90 -31.10 -9.21 29.99
CA ALA A 90 -32.24 -8.33 29.79
C ALA A 90 -31.82 -6.90 30.19
N PRO A 91 -32.14 -5.87 29.38
CA PRO A 91 -31.83 -4.49 29.75
C PRO A 91 -32.33 -4.22 31.17
N ASP A 92 -31.47 -3.67 32.04
CA ASP A 92 -31.84 -3.48 33.44
C ASP A 92 -33.00 -2.48 33.51
N ALA A 93 -34.21 -2.99 33.74
CA ALA A 93 -35.43 -2.20 33.84
C ALA A 93 -35.41 -1.20 35.01
N ARG A 94 -34.42 -1.28 35.91
CA ARG A 94 -34.17 -0.32 37.00
C ARG A 94 -33.18 0.77 36.61
N GLN A 95 -32.45 0.61 35.51
CA GLN A 95 -31.58 1.61 34.89
C GLN A 95 -32.04 1.85 33.44
N PRO A 96 -33.10 2.66 33.21
CA PRO A 96 -33.33 3.19 31.87
C PRO A 96 -32.03 3.84 31.39
N VAL A 97 -31.61 3.49 30.17
CA VAL A 97 -30.44 4.12 29.53
C VAL A 97 -30.66 5.63 29.62
N PRO A 98 -29.75 6.39 30.27
CA PRO A 98 -29.92 7.83 30.40
C PRO A 98 -30.14 8.42 29.01
N ASP A 99 -31.21 9.20 28.85
CA ASP A 99 -31.49 9.88 27.59
C ASP A 99 -30.34 10.86 27.34
N VAL A 100 -29.34 10.43 26.55
CA VAL A 100 -28.13 11.21 26.30
C VAL A 100 -28.57 12.43 25.54
N PRO A 101 -28.54 13.64 26.14
CA PRO A 101 -29.10 14.81 25.50
C PRO A 101 -28.33 15.03 24.22
N ARG A 102 -29.01 14.82 23.08
CA ARG A 102 -28.46 15.06 21.75
C ARG A 102 -28.00 16.52 21.77
N SER A 103 -26.68 16.72 21.73
CA SER A 103 -26.13 18.07 21.65
C SER A 103 -26.78 18.77 20.47
N ALA A 104 -27.15 20.05 20.65
CA ALA A 104 -27.66 20.85 19.54
C ALA A 104 -26.77 20.66 18.30
N PRO A 105 -27.34 20.66 17.07
CA PRO A 105 -26.56 20.55 15.84
C PRO A 105 -25.38 21.51 15.93
N ARG A 106 -24.15 20.98 15.91
CA ARG A 106 -22.96 21.81 16.06
C ARG A 106 -22.95 22.77 14.89
N GLU A 107 -23.09 24.06 15.17
CA GLU A 107 -22.77 25.08 14.17
C GLU A 107 -21.32 24.82 13.73
N TYR A 108 -21.13 24.57 12.44
CA TYR A 108 -19.78 24.41 11.91
C TYR A 108 -19.02 25.71 12.20
N PRO A 109 -17.77 25.63 12.70
CA PRO A 109 -16.96 26.83 12.83
C PRO A 109 -16.88 27.51 11.46
N PRO A 110 -16.89 28.85 11.38
CA PRO A 110 -16.74 29.54 10.11
C PRO A 110 -15.46 29.05 9.44
N VAL A 111 -15.55 28.71 8.16
CA VAL A 111 -14.38 28.31 7.37
C VAL A 111 -13.44 29.51 7.36
N ALA A 112 -12.36 29.42 8.13
CA ALA A 112 -11.32 30.42 8.11
C ALA A 112 -10.57 30.34 6.78
N ASP A 113 -10.12 31.49 6.27
CA ASP A 113 -9.22 31.51 5.11
C ASP A 113 -7.98 30.67 5.43
N VAL A 114 -7.79 29.60 4.67
CA VAL A 114 -6.57 28.79 4.74
C VAL A 114 -5.47 29.63 4.10
N GLY A 115 -4.52 30.09 4.90
CA GLY A 115 -3.37 30.86 4.43
C GLY A 115 -2.54 30.09 3.40
N GLU A 116 -1.72 30.82 2.62
CA GLU A 116 -0.94 30.22 1.52
C GLU A 116 -0.09 29.03 1.98
N LEU A 117 -0.30 27.88 1.31
CA LEU A 117 0.49 26.68 1.53
C LEU A 117 1.92 26.88 1.03
N THR A 118 2.86 27.05 1.96
CA THR A 118 4.29 27.13 1.63
C THR A 118 4.86 25.73 1.45
N PHE A 119 5.06 25.32 0.20
CA PHE A 119 5.74 24.07 -0.14
C PHE A 119 7.26 24.19 0.00
N PRO A 120 7.99 23.11 0.35
CA PRO A 120 9.45 23.11 0.32
C PRO A 120 9.97 23.34 -1.10
N GLY A 121 11.11 24.02 -1.22
CA GLY A 121 11.80 24.18 -2.50
C GLY A 121 12.18 22.82 -3.11
N VAL A 122 11.99 22.68 -4.42
CA VAL A 122 12.27 21.45 -5.17
C VAL A 122 13.50 21.64 -6.06
N GLU A 123 14.60 21.00 -5.66
CA GLU A 123 15.85 20.96 -6.40
C GLU A 123 15.81 19.82 -7.44
N ARG A 124 16.48 20.00 -8.58
CA ARG A 124 16.54 19.00 -9.66
C ARG A 124 17.95 18.85 -10.21
N ALA A 125 18.35 17.61 -10.46
CA ALA A 125 19.65 17.23 -11.01
C ALA A 125 19.49 16.02 -11.95
N LYS A 126 20.62 15.55 -12.51
CA LYS A 126 20.71 14.29 -13.25
C LYS A 126 21.95 13.51 -12.81
N LEU A 127 21.85 12.19 -12.80
CA LEU A 127 23.01 11.30 -12.68
C LEU A 127 23.79 11.24 -14.00
N ASP A 128 25.01 10.70 -13.94
CA ASP A 128 25.94 10.64 -15.08
C ASP A 128 25.39 9.79 -16.25
N ASN A 129 24.52 8.81 -15.96
CA ASN A 129 23.78 8.01 -16.97
C ASN A 129 22.42 8.61 -17.37
N GLY A 130 22.07 9.81 -16.88
CA GLY A 130 20.90 10.55 -17.29
C GLY A 130 19.64 10.39 -16.42
N ILE A 131 19.64 9.49 -15.42
CA ILE A 131 18.54 9.34 -14.45
C ILE A 131 18.25 10.70 -13.81
N THR A 132 16.98 11.13 -13.81
CA THR A 132 16.57 12.39 -13.20
C THR A 132 16.48 12.27 -11.68
N VAL A 133 17.00 13.26 -10.96
CA VAL A 133 16.94 13.34 -9.50
C VAL A 133 16.12 14.57 -9.12
N THR A 134 15.13 14.39 -8.25
CA THR A 134 14.33 15.46 -7.65
C THR A 134 14.46 15.41 -6.13
N LEU A 135 14.78 16.53 -5.48
CA LEU A 135 14.93 16.63 -4.02
C LEU A 135 13.97 17.67 -3.46
N ALA A 136 13.13 17.26 -2.50
CA ALA A 136 12.39 18.17 -1.63
C ALA A 136 12.99 18.10 -0.21
N ARG A 137 13.86 19.04 0.12
CA ARG A 137 14.65 19.00 1.36
C ARG A 137 13.77 19.28 2.59
N ARG A 138 13.87 18.42 3.61
CA ARG A 138 13.16 18.56 4.91
C ARG A 138 14.09 18.19 6.07
N THR A 139 14.55 19.17 6.83
CA THR A 139 15.54 19.00 7.90
C THR A 139 14.92 18.79 9.29
N ALA A 140 13.66 18.34 9.37
CA ALA A 140 12.91 18.24 10.63
C ALA A 140 13.35 17.05 11.50
N ILE A 141 13.83 15.98 10.88
CA ILE A 141 14.35 14.76 11.49
C ILE A 141 15.51 14.23 10.63
N PRO A 142 16.53 13.55 11.21
CA PRO A 142 17.72 13.07 10.49
C PRO A 142 17.40 11.77 9.70
N LYS A 143 16.45 11.87 8.78
CA LYS A 143 15.86 10.78 8.00
C LYS A 143 15.81 11.20 6.53
N VAL A 144 16.03 10.25 5.64
CA VAL A 144 15.88 10.41 4.19
C VAL A 144 15.00 9.28 3.66
N SER A 145 14.03 9.64 2.84
CA SER A 145 13.25 8.71 2.02
C SER A 145 13.61 8.93 0.55
N VAL A 146 13.93 7.84 -0.15
CA VAL A 146 14.31 7.79 -1.56
C VAL A 146 13.31 6.89 -2.27
N HIS A 147 12.83 7.32 -3.42
CA HIS A 147 11.88 6.58 -4.25
C HIS A 147 12.41 6.51 -5.67
N LEU A 148 12.83 5.32 -6.09
CA LEU A 148 13.23 5.00 -7.45
C LEU A 148 12.00 4.45 -8.18
N SER A 149 11.50 5.17 -9.17
CA SER A 149 10.30 4.81 -9.94
C SER A 149 10.65 4.57 -11.41
N PHE A 150 10.02 3.56 -12.00
CA PHE A 150 10.11 3.17 -13.41
C PHE A 150 8.74 3.32 -14.08
N ASP A 151 8.68 3.85 -15.30
CA ASP A 151 7.46 3.91 -16.13
C ASP A 151 7.09 2.53 -16.70
N ALA A 152 6.77 1.61 -15.79
CA ALA A 152 6.34 0.25 -16.03
C ALA A 152 4.95 0.05 -15.39
N GLY A 153 4.88 -0.45 -14.15
CA GLY A 153 3.61 -0.79 -13.48
C GLY A 153 2.96 -2.04 -14.08
N PHE A 154 1.96 -2.62 -13.43
CA PHE A 154 1.30 -3.84 -13.94
C PHE A 154 0.43 -3.61 -15.20
N ALA A 155 0.29 -2.36 -15.68
CA ALA A 155 -0.18 -2.10 -17.04
C ALA A 155 0.87 -2.41 -18.12
N ALA A 156 2.16 -2.45 -17.79
CA ALA A 156 3.22 -2.83 -18.73
C ALA A 156 3.15 -4.32 -19.17
N ASP A 157 2.50 -5.16 -18.36
CA ASP A 157 2.15 -6.55 -18.69
C ASP A 157 1.15 -6.66 -19.85
N GLY A 158 0.34 -5.61 -20.07
CA GLY A 158 -0.90 -5.72 -20.84
C GLY A 158 -1.88 -6.72 -20.22
N THR A 159 -2.74 -7.32 -21.06
CA THR A 159 -3.64 -8.40 -20.65
C THR A 159 -2.99 -9.78 -20.68
N ASP A 160 -2.03 -9.99 -21.58
CA ASP A 160 -1.55 -11.33 -21.95
C ASP A 160 -0.47 -11.85 -21.00
N ALA A 161 0.22 -10.96 -20.28
CA ALA A 161 1.23 -11.28 -19.28
C ALA A 161 0.87 -10.77 -17.87
N ALA A 162 -0.42 -10.55 -17.60
CA ALA A 162 -0.93 -9.94 -16.37
C ALA A 162 -0.35 -10.59 -15.09
N GLY A 163 0.33 -9.77 -14.27
CA GLY A 163 0.97 -10.15 -13.01
C GLY A 163 2.49 -10.28 -13.07
N THR A 164 3.09 -10.24 -14.27
CA THR A 164 4.54 -10.45 -14.45
C THR A 164 5.35 -9.35 -13.78
N GLN A 165 4.99 -8.08 -13.97
CA GLN A 165 5.65 -6.94 -13.34
C GLN A 165 5.61 -7.01 -11.81
N SER A 166 4.44 -7.24 -11.22
CA SER A 166 4.32 -7.33 -9.76
C SER A 166 5.11 -8.50 -9.19
N LEU A 167 5.05 -9.69 -9.81
CA LEU A 167 5.84 -10.85 -9.37
C LEU A 167 7.35 -10.60 -9.49
N MET A 168 7.78 -9.94 -10.57
CA MET A 168 9.19 -9.56 -10.79
C MET A 168 9.68 -8.56 -9.75
N MET A 169 8.83 -7.63 -9.30
CA MET A 169 9.17 -6.69 -8.22
C MET A 169 9.29 -7.37 -6.86
N ASP A 170 8.33 -8.22 -6.47
CA ASP A 170 8.41 -9.02 -5.23
C ASP A 170 9.73 -9.81 -5.15
N LEU A 171 10.13 -10.41 -6.28
CA LEU A 171 11.35 -11.23 -6.39
C LEU A 171 12.67 -10.44 -6.22
N LEU A 172 12.65 -9.11 -6.18
CA LEU A 172 13.85 -8.30 -5.89
C LEU A 172 14.25 -8.36 -4.41
N GLU A 173 13.33 -8.72 -3.51
CA GLU A 173 13.59 -8.86 -2.06
C GLU A 173 14.13 -10.26 -1.69
N GLU A 174 14.01 -11.23 -2.59
CA GLU A 174 14.34 -12.64 -2.34
C GLU A 174 15.84 -12.97 -2.41
N GLY A 175 16.62 -12.11 -3.06
CA GLY A 175 18.06 -12.26 -3.11
C GLY A 175 18.70 -11.60 -4.31
N THR A 176 19.96 -11.19 -4.11
CA THR A 176 20.84 -10.73 -5.17
C THR A 176 21.85 -11.83 -5.51
N THR A 177 22.63 -11.62 -6.58
CA THR A 177 23.76 -12.52 -6.91
C THR A 177 24.81 -12.63 -5.80
N THR A 178 24.75 -11.78 -4.76
CA THR A 178 25.69 -11.77 -3.63
C THR A 178 25.05 -11.92 -2.25
N ARG A 179 23.70 -11.88 -2.14
CA ARG A 179 22.96 -11.89 -0.86
C ARG A 179 21.69 -12.75 -0.93
N SER A 180 21.36 -13.48 0.13
CA SER A 180 20.03 -14.07 0.32
C SER A 180 19.01 -13.06 0.86
N ALA A 181 17.71 -13.36 0.76
CA ALA A 181 16.62 -12.62 1.42
C ALA A 181 16.93 -12.35 2.91
N VAL A 182 17.43 -13.35 3.63
CA VAL A 182 17.80 -13.22 5.05
C VAL A 182 18.92 -12.21 5.25
N GLN A 183 19.97 -12.25 4.42
CA GLN A 183 21.07 -11.28 4.50
C GLN A 183 20.64 -9.86 4.11
N ILE A 184 19.68 -9.72 3.18
CA ILE A 184 19.06 -8.44 2.85
C ILE A 184 18.30 -7.89 4.07
N ALA A 185 17.47 -8.72 4.71
CA ALA A 185 16.71 -8.32 5.91
C ALA A 185 17.64 -7.96 7.09
N GLU A 186 18.66 -8.77 7.36
CA GLU A 186 19.68 -8.49 8.39
C GLU A 186 20.45 -7.19 8.11
N GLU A 187 20.73 -6.86 6.84
CA GLU A 187 21.37 -5.59 6.46
C GLU A 187 20.41 -4.40 6.64
N GLN A 188 19.14 -4.53 6.26
CA GLN A 188 18.13 -3.50 6.52
C GLN A 188 18.01 -3.20 8.03
N GLU A 189 17.91 -4.24 8.87
CA GLU A 189 17.86 -4.08 10.33
C GLU A 189 19.14 -3.42 10.88
N ARG A 190 20.31 -3.93 10.48
CA ARG A 190 21.65 -3.42 10.84
C ARG A 190 21.87 -1.96 10.45
N LEU A 191 21.31 -1.51 9.34
CA LEU A 191 21.34 -0.12 8.89
C LEU A 191 20.20 0.73 9.48
N GLY A 192 19.25 0.12 10.21
CA GLY A 192 18.03 0.78 10.66
C GLY A 192 17.19 1.34 9.51
N ALA A 193 17.33 0.74 8.32
CA ALA A 193 16.71 1.11 7.07
C ALA A 193 15.47 0.24 6.80
N SER A 194 14.68 0.65 5.81
CA SER A 194 13.61 -0.15 5.23
C SER A 194 13.61 0.09 3.73
N ILE A 195 13.71 -0.99 2.97
CA ILE A 195 13.61 -1.03 1.51
C ILE A 195 12.39 -1.88 1.21
N GLY A 196 11.50 -1.35 0.37
CA GLY A 196 10.29 -2.04 -0.04
C GLY A 196 10.05 -1.84 -1.53
N THR A 197 9.70 -2.92 -2.20
CA THR A 197 9.48 -3.00 -3.65
C THR A 197 7.98 -3.08 -3.96
N GLY A 198 7.59 -2.77 -5.20
CA GLY A 198 6.21 -2.95 -5.60
C GLY A 198 5.89 -2.43 -7.00
N SER A 199 4.69 -2.74 -7.45
CA SER A 199 4.15 -2.29 -8.74
C SER A 199 2.70 -1.85 -8.55
N ASP A 200 2.44 -0.57 -8.81
CA ASP A 200 1.09 -0.04 -9.01
C ASP A 200 0.68 -0.21 -10.50
N LEU A 201 -0.47 0.36 -10.90
CA LEU A 201 -0.96 0.22 -12.27
C LEU A 201 0.01 0.82 -13.30
N ASP A 202 0.62 1.96 -12.98
CA ASP A 202 1.42 2.77 -13.89
C ASP A 202 2.92 2.81 -13.55
N SER A 203 3.33 2.52 -12.32
CA SER A 203 4.73 2.54 -11.93
C SER A 203 5.17 1.27 -11.20
N SER A 204 6.38 0.82 -11.51
CA SER A 204 7.12 -0.13 -10.69
C SER A 204 8.12 0.67 -9.88
N SER A 205 8.27 0.42 -8.58
CA SER A 205 9.12 1.26 -7.73
C SER A 205 9.86 0.48 -6.65
N VAL A 206 11.01 1.03 -6.25
CA VAL A 206 11.72 0.63 -5.04
C VAL A 206 11.83 1.86 -4.15
N SER A 207 11.28 1.74 -2.96
CA SER A 207 11.35 2.75 -1.91
C SER A 207 12.43 2.39 -0.91
N LEU A 208 13.15 3.39 -0.42
CA LEU A 208 14.13 3.28 0.66
C LEU A 208 13.82 4.35 1.70
N THR A 209 13.90 4.00 2.98
CA THR A 209 13.83 4.92 4.11
C THR A 209 14.93 4.60 5.13
N ALA A 210 15.86 5.52 5.31
CA ALA A 210 17.00 5.38 6.22
C ALA A 210 17.19 6.61 7.12
N LEU A 211 18.03 6.48 8.15
CA LEU A 211 18.60 7.65 8.83
C LEU A 211 19.66 8.29 7.93
N THR A 212 19.80 9.63 7.95
CA THR A 212 20.76 10.34 7.08
C THR A 212 22.19 9.80 7.21
N ALA A 213 22.60 9.38 8.41
CA ALA A 213 23.92 8.80 8.68
C ALA A 213 24.18 7.47 7.96
N ASN A 214 23.14 6.69 7.67
CA ASN A 214 23.23 5.36 7.06
C ASN A 214 22.79 5.36 5.58
N LEU A 215 22.64 6.54 4.95
CA LEU A 215 22.10 6.65 3.60
C LEU A 215 22.98 5.93 2.56
N THR A 216 24.31 6.13 2.56
CA THR A 216 25.22 5.50 1.59
C THR A 216 25.10 3.97 1.56
N PRO A 217 25.32 3.22 2.66
CA PRO A 217 25.19 1.76 2.63
C PRO A 217 23.75 1.29 2.35
N SER A 218 22.74 2.09 2.69
CA SER A 218 21.34 1.78 2.36
C SER A 218 21.05 1.92 0.85
N LEU A 219 21.64 2.93 0.19
CA LEU A 219 21.61 3.09 -1.26
C LEU A 219 22.39 1.98 -1.97
N GLU A 220 23.51 1.52 -1.39
CA GLU A 220 24.27 0.39 -1.93
C GLU A 220 23.45 -0.91 -1.91
N LEU A 221 22.77 -1.21 -0.79
CA LEU A 221 21.85 -2.34 -0.68
C LEU A 221 20.68 -2.24 -1.68
N MET A 222 20.03 -1.08 -1.74
CA MET A 222 18.95 -0.80 -2.70
C MET A 222 19.42 -0.98 -4.15
N ALA A 223 20.62 -0.52 -4.49
CA ALA A 223 21.19 -0.64 -5.83
C ALA A 223 21.66 -2.07 -6.16
N ASP A 224 21.94 -2.92 -5.17
CA ASP A 224 22.20 -4.35 -5.37
C ASP A 224 20.88 -5.09 -5.67
N MET A 225 19.83 -4.85 -4.87
CA MET A 225 18.49 -5.42 -5.07
C MET A 225 17.92 -5.06 -6.45
N VAL A 226 18.04 -3.80 -6.87
CA VAL A 226 17.51 -3.30 -8.16
C VAL A 226 18.29 -3.86 -9.35
N ARG A 227 19.62 -3.94 -9.29
CA ARG A 227 20.47 -4.22 -10.47
C ARG A 227 20.90 -5.67 -10.60
N ASN A 228 21.05 -6.38 -9.47
CA ASN A 228 21.63 -7.72 -9.41
C ASN A 228 20.68 -8.78 -8.78
N PRO A 229 19.35 -8.75 -8.96
CA PRO A 229 18.48 -9.79 -8.42
C PRO A 229 18.87 -11.17 -8.98
N ALA A 230 18.87 -12.19 -8.12
CA ALA A 230 19.34 -13.53 -8.50
C ALA A 230 18.29 -14.33 -9.28
N PHE A 231 17.01 -14.11 -9.01
CA PHE A 231 15.88 -14.88 -9.54
C PHE A 231 16.12 -16.40 -9.48
N LYS A 232 16.56 -16.93 -8.33
CA LYS A 232 16.89 -18.36 -8.23
C LYS A 232 15.64 -19.23 -8.43
N PRO A 233 15.73 -20.41 -9.07
CA PRO A 233 14.57 -21.26 -9.35
C PRO A 233 13.72 -21.59 -8.10
N GLU A 234 14.36 -21.82 -6.95
CA GLU A 234 13.69 -22.10 -5.68
C GLU A 234 12.94 -20.88 -5.12
N ASP A 235 13.51 -19.69 -5.23
CA ASP A 235 12.89 -18.44 -4.78
C ASP A 235 11.70 -18.09 -5.70
N VAL A 236 11.89 -18.20 -7.02
CA VAL A 236 10.84 -17.99 -8.04
C VAL A 236 9.68 -18.97 -7.86
N ALA A 237 9.94 -20.25 -7.59
CA ALA A 237 8.90 -21.23 -7.30
C ALA A 237 8.11 -20.85 -6.03
N ARG A 238 8.80 -20.51 -4.94
CA ARG A 238 8.16 -20.17 -3.66
C ARG A 238 7.29 -18.91 -3.74
N VAL A 239 7.75 -17.85 -4.43
CA VAL A 239 6.95 -16.62 -4.60
C VAL A 239 5.79 -16.84 -5.57
N LYS A 240 5.95 -17.69 -6.61
CA LYS A 240 4.82 -18.11 -7.45
C LYS A 240 3.74 -18.84 -6.63
N ASP A 241 4.12 -19.77 -5.77
CA ASP A 241 3.17 -20.52 -4.93
C ASP A 241 2.41 -19.58 -3.97
N GLN A 242 3.11 -18.61 -3.35
CA GLN A 242 2.47 -17.55 -2.56
C GLN A 242 1.50 -16.73 -3.42
N ARG A 243 1.93 -16.28 -4.60
CA ARG A 243 1.11 -15.47 -5.51
C ARG A 243 -0.14 -16.22 -6.00
N LEU A 244 -0.05 -17.53 -6.22
CA LEU A 244 -1.19 -18.37 -6.57
C LEU A 244 -2.17 -18.51 -5.40
N ALA A 245 -1.68 -18.62 -4.17
CA ALA A 245 -2.52 -18.56 -2.96
C ALA A 245 -3.21 -17.19 -2.80
N ASP A 246 -2.51 -16.09 -3.06
CA ASP A 246 -3.07 -14.74 -3.02
C ASP A 246 -4.16 -14.54 -4.08
N ILE A 247 -3.96 -15.04 -5.31
CA ILE A 247 -4.98 -15.06 -6.38
C ILE A 247 -6.19 -15.89 -5.95
N ALA A 248 -5.99 -17.06 -5.33
CA ALA A 248 -7.08 -17.90 -4.83
C ALA A 248 -7.86 -17.18 -3.71
N GLN A 249 -7.18 -16.47 -2.81
CA GLN A 249 -7.80 -15.66 -1.77
C GLN A 249 -8.57 -14.45 -2.35
N GLU A 250 -8.04 -13.77 -3.36
CA GLU A 250 -8.74 -12.69 -4.07
C GLU A 250 -10.00 -13.22 -4.77
N LYS A 251 -9.92 -14.36 -5.47
CA LYS A 251 -11.06 -15.06 -6.07
C LYS A 251 -12.08 -15.58 -5.04
N ALA A 252 -11.64 -15.89 -3.81
CA ALA A 252 -12.54 -16.29 -2.73
C ALA A 252 -13.28 -15.09 -2.11
N SER A 253 -12.76 -13.87 -2.23
CA SER A 253 -13.36 -12.63 -1.72
C SER A 253 -14.44 -12.08 -2.66
N PRO A 254 -15.65 -11.76 -2.17
CA PRO A 254 -16.69 -11.12 -3.00
C PRO A 254 -16.22 -9.81 -3.65
N PHE A 255 -15.44 -8.99 -2.92
CA PHE A 255 -14.89 -7.74 -3.45
C PHE A 255 -13.77 -7.98 -4.46
N GLY A 256 -12.92 -9.00 -4.25
CA GLY A 256 -11.87 -9.39 -5.19
C GLY A 256 -12.43 -9.86 -6.53
N LEU A 257 -13.46 -10.72 -6.51
CA LEU A 257 -14.20 -11.12 -7.72
C LEU A 257 -14.75 -9.91 -8.50
N ALA A 258 -15.40 -8.98 -7.80
CA ALA A 258 -15.99 -7.81 -8.41
C ALA A 258 -14.93 -6.88 -9.04
N THR A 259 -13.82 -6.61 -8.35
CA THR A 259 -12.76 -5.71 -8.87
C THR A 259 -11.94 -6.35 -9.99
N ARG A 260 -11.64 -7.66 -9.93
CA ARG A 260 -11.01 -8.40 -11.04
C ARG A 260 -11.87 -8.37 -12.31
N ALA A 261 -13.19 -8.53 -12.17
CA ALA A 261 -14.12 -8.48 -13.30
C ALA A 261 -14.27 -7.06 -13.88
N LEU A 262 -14.20 -6.02 -13.04
CA LEU A 262 -14.54 -4.65 -13.44
C LEU A 262 -13.53 -4.01 -14.42
N ARG A 263 -12.21 -4.15 -14.17
CA ARG A 263 -11.19 -3.49 -15.02
C ARG A 263 -11.25 -3.94 -16.49
N PRO A 264 -11.31 -5.26 -16.82
CA PRO A 264 -11.51 -5.71 -18.19
C PRO A 264 -12.81 -5.20 -18.83
N ILE A 265 -13.89 -5.01 -18.05
CA ILE A 265 -15.16 -4.48 -18.54
C ILE A 265 -15.06 -2.98 -18.88
N LEU A 266 -14.34 -2.19 -18.06
CA LEU A 266 -14.19 -0.75 -18.25
C LEU A 266 -13.26 -0.42 -19.43
N TYR A 267 -12.07 -1.02 -19.46
CA TYR A 267 -11.01 -0.64 -20.42
C TYR A 267 -10.96 -1.54 -21.67
N GLY A 268 -11.57 -2.72 -21.63
CA GLY A 268 -11.54 -3.70 -22.71
C GLY A 268 -10.20 -4.43 -22.84
N PRO A 269 -10.16 -5.56 -23.58
CA PRO A 269 -9.00 -6.45 -23.62
C PRO A 269 -7.79 -5.90 -24.41
N ALA A 270 -7.96 -4.82 -25.17
CA ALA A 270 -6.87 -4.23 -25.96
C ALA A 270 -6.08 -3.15 -25.20
N HIS A 271 -6.64 -2.58 -24.14
CA HIS A 271 -6.03 -1.47 -23.42
C HIS A 271 -5.23 -2.01 -22.22
N PRO A 272 -4.01 -1.49 -21.95
CA PRO A 272 -3.18 -1.87 -20.80
C PRO A 272 -3.87 -1.90 -19.41
N TYR A 273 -4.92 -1.11 -19.20
CA TYR A 273 -5.67 -1.06 -17.93
C TYR A 273 -6.81 -2.09 -17.86
N GLY A 274 -7.06 -2.84 -18.94
CA GLY A 274 -8.00 -3.95 -19.00
C GLY A 274 -7.50 -5.25 -18.37
N THR A 275 -6.31 -5.22 -17.76
CA THR A 275 -5.79 -6.29 -16.90
C THR A 275 -6.67 -6.53 -15.67
N VAL A 276 -6.67 -7.77 -15.16
CA VAL A 276 -7.42 -8.17 -13.95
C VAL A 276 -6.87 -7.56 -12.65
N GLY A 277 -5.64 -7.03 -12.67
CA GLY A 277 -5.00 -6.37 -11.52
C GLY A 277 -3.57 -6.88 -11.28
N GLY A 278 -2.87 -6.26 -10.32
CA GLY A 278 -1.46 -6.55 -10.04
C GLY A 278 -1.17 -7.96 -9.52
N LEU A 279 -2.17 -8.69 -9.00
CA LEU A 279 -1.98 -10.13 -8.71
C LEU A 279 -1.82 -10.96 -9.99
N GLY A 280 -2.42 -10.54 -11.10
CA GLY A 280 -2.30 -11.19 -12.40
C GLY A 280 -3.25 -12.37 -12.61
N GLU A 281 -2.97 -13.15 -13.65
CA GLU A 281 -3.72 -14.37 -13.99
C GLU A 281 -2.96 -15.64 -13.60
N GLU A 282 -3.71 -16.59 -13.05
CA GLU A 282 -3.21 -17.86 -12.53
C GLU A 282 -2.41 -18.68 -13.56
N SER A 283 -2.86 -18.68 -14.83
CA SER A 283 -2.19 -19.34 -15.95
C SER A 283 -0.87 -18.66 -16.33
N VAL A 284 -0.81 -17.32 -16.27
CA VAL A 284 0.41 -16.54 -16.51
C VAL A 284 1.42 -16.80 -15.41
N ILE A 285 1.03 -16.60 -14.14
CA ILE A 285 1.91 -16.81 -12.98
C ILE A 285 2.47 -18.24 -12.98
N SER A 286 1.62 -19.25 -13.23
CA SER A 286 2.04 -20.65 -13.32
C SER A 286 3.10 -20.90 -14.41
N ALA A 287 2.99 -20.21 -15.56
CA ALA A 287 3.88 -20.39 -16.70
C ALA A 287 5.21 -19.60 -16.60
N LEU A 288 5.31 -18.58 -15.75
CA LEU A 288 6.52 -17.75 -15.63
C LEU A 288 7.74 -18.56 -15.14
N THR A 289 8.88 -18.37 -15.80
CA THR A 289 10.16 -19.00 -15.47
C THR A 289 11.18 -17.95 -14.97
N PRO A 290 12.25 -18.36 -14.26
CA PRO A 290 13.35 -17.46 -13.88
C PRO A 290 13.90 -16.63 -15.04
N GLU A 291 14.04 -17.23 -16.23
CA GLU A 291 14.55 -16.58 -17.42
C GLU A 291 13.59 -15.52 -17.96
N ALA A 292 12.27 -15.77 -17.88
CA ALA A 292 11.23 -14.82 -18.26
C ALA A 292 11.21 -13.61 -17.31
N ILE A 293 11.27 -13.84 -16.00
CA ILE A 293 11.39 -12.78 -14.98
C ILE A 293 12.66 -11.96 -15.21
N SER A 294 13.79 -12.64 -15.42
CA SER A 294 15.08 -12.00 -15.69
C SER A 294 15.09 -11.19 -17.00
N ALA A 295 14.33 -11.62 -18.02
CA ALA A 295 14.14 -10.87 -19.26
C ALA A 295 13.25 -9.63 -19.06
N GLU A 296 12.18 -9.75 -18.28
CA GLU A 296 11.27 -8.63 -17.98
C GLU A 296 11.93 -7.57 -17.10
N HIS A 297 12.74 -7.99 -16.13
CA HIS A 297 13.63 -7.13 -15.35
C HIS A 297 14.53 -6.27 -16.27
N ARG A 298 15.31 -6.92 -17.15
CA ARG A 298 16.17 -6.21 -18.13
C ARG A 298 15.40 -5.32 -19.10
N ARG A 299 14.13 -5.60 -19.35
CA ARG A 299 13.28 -4.86 -20.29
C ARG A 299 12.82 -3.53 -19.69
N TRP A 300 12.43 -3.51 -18.41
CA TRP A 300 11.77 -2.37 -17.77
C TRP A 300 12.56 -1.69 -16.66
N LEU A 301 13.36 -2.43 -15.88
CA LEU A 301 14.26 -1.83 -14.89
C LEU A 301 15.53 -1.38 -15.60
N ARG A 302 15.48 -0.15 -16.15
CA ARG A 302 16.55 0.46 -16.96
C ARG A 302 16.68 1.97 -16.68
N PRO A 303 17.90 2.55 -16.74
CA PRO A 303 18.15 3.95 -16.38
C PRO A 303 17.28 4.99 -17.09
N ASP A 304 16.95 4.77 -18.36
CA ASP A 304 16.17 5.70 -19.20
C ASP A 304 14.66 5.58 -19.04
N LEU A 305 14.18 4.63 -18.22
CA LEU A 305 12.82 4.61 -17.68
C LEU A 305 12.78 5.05 -16.20
N ALA A 306 13.92 5.29 -15.58
CA ALA A 306 14.05 5.52 -14.15
C ALA A 306 14.04 7.00 -13.76
N SER A 307 13.42 7.30 -12.62
CA SER A 307 13.52 8.59 -11.94
C SER A 307 13.70 8.40 -10.44
N ILE A 308 14.45 9.29 -9.79
CA ILE A 308 14.72 9.25 -8.35
C ILE A 308 14.11 10.50 -7.70
N THR A 309 13.18 10.30 -6.77
CA THR A 309 12.66 11.36 -5.91
C THR A 309 13.17 11.15 -4.48
N VAL A 310 13.64 12.23 -3.85
CA VAL A 310 14.22 12.21 -2.50
C VAL A 310 13.54 13.26 -1.63
N VAL A 311 13.20 12.88 -0.40
CA VAL A 311 12.64 13.77 0.63
C VAL A 311 13.38 13.53 1.94
N GLY A 312 13.86 14.59 2.59
CA GLY A 312 14.46 14.48 3.93
C GLY A 312 15.67 15.36 4.18
N ASP A 313 16.43 15.02 5.22
CA ASP A 313 17.54 15.82 5.74
C ASP A 313 18.84 15.53 4.99
N ILE A 314 18.90 15.97 3.74
CA ILE A 314 20.10 15.97 2.91
C ILE A 314 20.08 17.14 1.92
N ALA A 315 21.25 17.64 1.53
CA ALA A 315 21.41 18.66 0.50
C ALA A 315 21.90 18.03 -0.82
N MET A 316 21.54 18.60 -1.98
CA MET A 316 21.82 18.00 -3.29
C MET A 316 23.33 17.72 -3.50
N GLU A 317 24.20 18.57 -2.99
CA GLU A 317 25.66 18.45 -3.11
C GLU A 317 26.22 17.21 -2.39
N LYS A 318 25.53 16.73 -1.34
CA LYS A 318 25.86 15.48 -0.64
C LYS A 318 25.13 14.27 -1.21
N LEU A 319 23.94 14.47 -1.74
CA LEU A 319 23.09 13.41 -2.31
C LEU A 319 23.62 12.92 -3.66
N LEU A 320 23.91 13.84 -4.58
CA LEU A 320 24.24 13.50 -5.96
C LEU A 320 25.47 12.59 -6.09
N PRO A 321 26.58 12.77 -5.34
CA PRO A 321 27.71 11.83 -5.37
C PRO A 321 27.36 10.42 -4.89
N GLN A 322 26.49 10.28 -3.88
CA GLN A 322 26.05 8.97 -3.37
C GLN A 322 25.17 8.24 -4.39
N LEU A 323 24.30 8.98 -5.09
CA LEU A 323 23.48 8.41 -6.17
C LEU A 323 24.32 8.09 -7.41
N ASN A 324 25.34 8.87 -7.75
CA ASN A 324 26.24 8.54 -8.86
C ASN A 324 27.13 7.31 -8.57
N ALA A 325 27.60 7.15 -7.33
CA ALA A 325 28.34 5.96 -6.90
C ALA A 325 27.50 4.67 -7.01
N THR A 326 26.20 4.76 -6.71
CA THR A 326 25.29 3.60 -6.68
C THR A 326 24.59 3.36 -8.03
N PHE A 327 23.89 4.36 -8.58
CA PHE A 327 23.10 4.25 -9.81
C PHE A 327 23.72 4.93 -11.05
N GLY A 328 24.61 5.90 -10.89
CA GLY A 328 25.20 6.65 -12.03
C GLY A 328 26.02 5.77 -12.99
N HIS A 329 26.59 4.68 -12.48
CA HIS A 329 27.33 3.68 -13.28
C HIS A 329 26.45 2.53 -13.81
N TRP A 330 25.12 2.58 -13.64
CA TRP A 330 24.22 1.58 -14.20
C TRP A 330 24.21 1.71 -15.74
N PRO A 331 24.69 0.71 -16.51
CA PRO A 331 24.77 0.81 -17.97
C PRO A 331 23.40 1.04 -18.62
N GLY A 332 23.32 2.05 -19.48
CA GLY A 332 22.16 2.29 -20.34
C GLY A 332 21.99 1.20 -21.40
N ILE A 333 20.73 0.90 -21.74
CA ILE A 333 20.39 -0.15 -22.71
C ILE A 333 20.18 0.49 -24.09
N ARG A 334 20.83 -0.05 -25.12
CA ARG A 334 20.82 0.53 -26.49
C ARG A 334 19.51 0.31 -27.27
N SER A 335 18.68 -0.66 -26.89
CA SER A 335 17.36 -0.84 -27.50
C SER A 335 16.45 0.32 -27.11
N MET A 336 15.46 0.65 -27.95
CA MET A 336 14.43 1.62 -27.55
C MET A 336 13.75 1.16 -26.25
N PRO A 337 13.49 2.07 -25.30
CA PRO A 337 12.73 1.72 -24.11
C PRO A 337 11.30 1.28 -24.51
N PRO A 338 10.76 0.24 -23.85
CA PRO A 338 9.36 -0.12 -24.02
C PRO A 338 8.45 1.01 -23.52
N ARG A 339 7.19 1.01 -23.98
CA ARG A 339 6.18 2.00 -23.60
C ARG A 339 4.82 1.32 -23.49
N LYS A 340 4.02 1.71 -22.50
CA LYS A 340 2.59 1.41 -22.46
C LYS A 340 1.87 2.26 -23.49
N ASP A 341 1.04 1.65 -24.33
CA ASP A 341 0.11 2.42 -25.16
C ASP A 341 -1.17 2.73 -24.38
N LEU A 342 -1.15 3.89 -23.72
CA LEU A 342 -2.31 4.44 -23.00
C LEU A 342 -3.24 5.25 -23.92
N THR A 343 -3.02 5.20 -25.24
CA THR A 343 -3.86 5.87 -26.25
C THR A 343 -4.84 4.92 -26.93
N VAL A 344 -4.76 3.62 -26.64
CA VAL A 344 -5.72 2.61 -27.10
C VAL A 344 -7.14 3.01 -26.70
N ALA A 345 -8.05 3.00 -27.66
CA ALA A 345 -9.43 3.41 -27.43
C ALA A 345 -10.15 2.47 -26.43
N THR A 346 -10.75 3.06 -25.39
CA THR A 346 -11.61 2.33 -24.45
C THR A 346 -12.99 2.05 -25.06
N PRO A 347 -13.70 0.99 -24.63
CA PRO A 347 -15.07 0.71 -25.01
C PRO A 347 -16.01 1.92 -24.81
N ALA A 348 -16.92 2.13 -25.76
CA ALA A 348 -17.96 3.15 -25.62
C ALA A 348 -18.83 2.87 -24.37
N PRO A 349 -19.12 3.88 -23.52
CA PRO A 349 -19.87 3.68 -22.29
C PRO A 349 -21.25 3.05 -22.53
N LYS A 350 -21.48 1.89 -21.91
CA LYS A 350 -22.76 1.15 -21.96
C LYS A 350 -23.20 0.82 -20.54
N ARG A 351 -24.51 0.92 -20.29
CA ARG A 351 -25.12 0.38 -19.07
C ARG A 351 -25.01 -1.14 -19.12
N ARG A 352 -24.28 -1.73 -18.19
CA ARG A 352 -24.08 -3.18 -18.08
C ARG A 352 -24.19 -3.57 -16.62
N LEU A 353 -25.06 -4.54 -16.34
CA LEU A 353 -25.09 -5.26 -15.08
C LEU A 353 -24.32 -6.58 -15.28
N VAL A 354 -23.46 -6.93 -14.33
CA VAL A 354 -22.81 -8.24 -14.26
C VAL A 354 -23.10 -8.80 -12.87
N VAL A 355 -23.71 -9.97 -12.83
CA VAL A 355 -23.97 -10.72 -11.59
C VAL A 355 -22.96 -11.85 -11.54
N ILE A 356 -22.17 -11.90 -10.47
CA ILE A 356 -21.26 -13.01 -10.18
C ILE A 356 -21.91 -13.78 -9.04
N ASP A 357 -22.41 -14.97 -9.32
CA ASP A 357 -22.95 -15.83 -8.27
C ASP A 357 -21.81 -16.35 -7.38
N ARG A 358 -21.99 -16.21 -6.07
CA ARG A 358 -21.08 -16.73 -5.05
C ARG A 358 -21.93 -17.26 -3.90
N PRO A 359 -22.27 -18.57 -3.93
CA PRO A 359 -23.04 -19.22 -2.87
C PRO A 359 -22.45 -18.96 -1.48
N ASN A 360 -23.31 -18.98 -0.46
CA ASN A 360 -22.95 -18.78 0.95
C ASN A 360 -22.23 -17.44 1.24
N SER A 361 -22.48 -16.41 0.43
CA SER A 361 -22.07 -15.03 0.74
C SER A 361 -23.06 -14.41 1.74
N PRO A 362 -22.61 -13.89 2.90
CA PRO A 362 -23.51 -13.33 3.92
C PRO A 362 -24.10 -11.97 3.52
N GLN A 363 -23.52 -11.31 2.52
CA GLN A 363 -23.89 -10.00 2.00
C GLN A 363 -23.66 -9.95 0.49
N SER A 364 -24.41 -9.10 -0.20
CA SER A 364 -24.17 -8.76 -1.59
C SER A 364 -23.16 -7.62 -1.67
N VAL A 365 -22.16 -7.75 -2.56
CA VAL A 365 -21.17 -6.70 -2.82
C VAL A 365 -21.49 -6.03 -4.15
N LEU A 366 -21.69 -4.72 -4.12
CA LEU A 366 -21.99 -3.91 -5.28
C LEU A 366 -20.77 -3.04 -5.59
N VAL A 367 -20.29 -3.11 -6.84
CA VAL A 367 -19.21 -2.25 -7.34
C VAL A 367 -19.65 -1.64 -8.67
N PHE A 368 -19.69 -0.32 -8.72
CA PHE A 368 -20.01 0.47 -9.90
C PHE A 368 -18.73 1.12 -10.40
N GLY A 369 -18.47 1.04 -11.70
CA GLY A 369 -17.34 1.70 -12.34
C GLY A 369 -17.78 2.54 -13.53
N ARG A 370 -17.16 3.70 -13.72
CA ARG A 370 -17.36 4.54 -14.91
C ARG A 370 -16.05 5.23 -15.29
N LEU A 371 -15.64 5.07 -16.55
CA LEU A 371 -14.56 5.88 -17.12
C LEU A 371 -14.97 7.37 -17.18
N LEU A 372 -14.05 8.22 -16.77
CA LEU A 372 -14.17 9.67 -16.87
C LEU A 372 -13.50 10.15 -18.16
N PRO A 373 -13.96 11.27 -18.76
CA PRO A 373 -13.30 11.89 -19.92
C PRO A 373 -12.09 12.72 -19.46
N LEU A 374 -11.27 12.14 -18.58
CA LEU A 374 -10.17 12.76 -17.85
C LEU A 374 -8.97 11.81 -17.84
N THR A 375 -7.77 12.37 -17.65
CA THR A 375 -6.53 11.61 -17.48
C THR A 375 -5.73 12.18 -16.32
N GLY A 376 -4.94 11.38 -15.61
CA GLY A 376 -4.13 11.86 -14.48
C GLY A 376 -3.06 12.90 -14.83
N LYS A 377 -2.87 13.22 -16.12
CA LYS A 377 -2.00 14.31 -16.61
C LYS A 377 -2.73 15.65 -16.75
N GLN A 378 -4.06 15.67 -16.57
CA GLN A 378 -4.86 16.88 -16.61
C GLN A 378 -4.84 17.62 -15.26
N GLN A 379 -4.64 18.94 -15.30
CA GLN A 379 -4.69 19.83 -14.13
C GLN A 379 -6.12 20.31 -13.85
N GLY A 380 -6.35 20.93 -12.68
CA GLY A 380 -7.64 21.56 -12.36
C GLY A 380 -8.71 20.56 -11.88
N GLN A 381 -8.28 19.47 -11.25
CA GLN A 381 -9.17 18.37 -10.85
C GLN A 381 -9.62 18.44 -9.38
N GLU A 382 -9.19 19.48 -8.65
CA GLU A 382 -9.41 19.66 -7.21
C GLU A 382 -10.91 19.86 -6.89
N ALA A 383 -11.66 20.46 -7.82
CA ALA A 383 -13.12 20.59 -7.71
C ALA A 383 -13.84 19.24 -7.84
N LEU A 384 -13.26 18.28 -8.58
CA LEU A 384 -13.78 16.92 -8.68
C LEU A 384 -13.42 16.09 -7.43
N ASP A 385 -12.23 16.28 -6.86
CA ASP A 385 -11.85 15.67 -5.58
C ASP A 385 -12.78 16.14 -4.45
N LEU A 386 -13.01 17.47 -4.33
CA LEU A 386 -13.96 18.03 -3.37
C LEU A 386 -15.40 17.51 -3.58
N ALA A 387 -15.81 17.31 -4.83
CA ALA A 387 -17.11 16.70 -5.12
C ALA A 387 -17.16 15.23 -4.68
N ASN A 388 -16.08 14.45 -4.86
CA ASN A 388 -16.00 13.05 -4.42
C ASN A 388 -16.01 12.95 -2.88
N GLU A 389 -15.27 13.81 -2.17
CA GLU A 389 -15.26 13.92 -0.71
C GLU A 389 -16.68 14.12 -0.15
N VAL A 390 -17.44 15.07 -0.72
CA VAL A 390 -18.81 15.36 -0.30
C VAL A 390 -19.79 14.25 -0.70
N ILE A 391 -19.57 13.56 -1.82
CA ILE A 391 -20.49 12.55 -2.35
C ILE A 391 -20.30 11.18 -1.69
N GLY A 392 -19.07 10.65 -1.60
CA GLY A 392 -18.85 9.29 -1.12
C GLY A 392 -17.46 8.91 -0.58
N ASP A 393 -16.43 9.76 -0.63
CA ASP A 393 -15.11 9.43 -0.02
C ASP A 393 -15.11 9.71 1.49
N GLY A 394 -15.61 10.89 1.87
CA GLY A 394 -15.62 11.35 3.25
C GLY A 394 -16.52 10.50 4.15
N PHE A 395 -16.13 10.35 5.43
CA PHE A 395 -16.95 9.61 6.40
C PHE A 395 -18.35 10.22 6.60
N LEU A 396 -18.47 11.55 6.49
CA LEU A 396 -19.72 12.30 6.54
C LEU A 396 -20.30 12.59 5.13
N SER A 397 -19.89 11.82 4.13
CA SER A 397 -20.36 11.98 2.76
C SER A 397 -21.85 11.65 2.61
N ARG A 398 -22.48 12.20 1.56
CA ARG A 398 -23.92 12.04 1.31
C ARG A 398 -24.33 10.59 1.12
N LEU A 399 -23.54 9.79 0.40
CA LEU A 399 -23.82 8.37 0.21
C LEU A 399 -23.79 7.61 1.55
N ASN A 400 -22.82 7.89 2.41
CA ASN A 400 -22.70 7.21 3.70
C ASN A 400 -23.82 7.63 4.66
N LEU A 401 -24.14 8.93 4.74
CA LEU A 401 -25.27 9.41 5.55
C LEU A 401 -26.63 8.83 5.08
N ASP A 402 -26.85 8.70 3.78
CA ASP A 402 -28.09 8.13 3.23
C ASP A 402 -28.18 6.60 3.41
N LEU A 403 -27.21 5.84 2.90
CA LEU A 403 -27.31 4.37 2.81
C LEU A 403 -27.00 3.65 4.13
N ARG A 404 -26.18 4.24 5.00
CA ARG A 404 -25.79 3.65 6.29
C ARG A 404 -26.56 4.29 7.45
N GLU A 405 -26.53 5.61 7.62
CA GLU A 405 -27.07 6.26 8.82
C GLU A 405 -28.60 6.44 8.79
N ASP A 406 -29.20 6.84 7.65
CA ASP A 406 -30.66 6.97 7.51
C ASP A 406 -31.34 5.62 7.21
N LYS A 407 -30.84 4.89 6.20
CA LYS A 407 -31.50 3.66 5.71
C LYS A 407 -31.04 2.36 6.37
N GLY A 408 -29.84 2.30 6.94
CA GLY A 408 -29.27 1.08 7.52
C GLY A 408 -29.07 -0.09 6.54
N TRP A 409 -29.04 0.16 5.22
CA TRP A 409 -28.91 -0.90 4.20
C TRP A 409 -27.48 -1.41 4.05
N SER A 410 -26.50 -0.58 4.41
CA SER A 410 -25.08 -0.88 4.31
C SER A 410 -24.33 -0.55 5.61
N TYR A 411 -23.26 -1.30 5.88
CA TYR A 411 -22.29 -0.92 6.93
C TYR A 411 -21.37 0.24 6.48
N GLY A 412 -21.28 0.50 5.18
CA GLY A 412 -20.51 1.59 4.60
C GLY A 412 -20.52 1.56 3.07
N VAL A 413 -20.62 2.74 2.48
CA VAL A 413 -20.48 2.98 1.04
C VAL A 413 -19.37 3.99 0.81
N GLY A 414 -18.52 3.71 -0.18
CA GLY A 414 -17.38 4.57 -0.54
C GLY A 414 -17.38 4.90 -2.03
N SER A 415 -16.81 6.06 -2.40
CA SER A 415 -16.47 6.37 -3.79
C SER A 415 -15.06 6.95 -3.92
N GLN A 416 -14.32 6.50 -4.94
CA GLN A 416 -12.94 6.92 -5.19
C GLN A 416 -12.72 7.18 -6.69
N ILE A 417 -11.83 8.12 -7.00
CA ILE A 417 -11.38 8.38 -8.36
C ILE A 417 -10.04 7.69 -8.56
N MET A 418 -9.98 6.74 -9.49
CA MET A 418 -8.76 6.03 -9.87
C MET A 418 -7.90 6.94 -10.75
N ARG A 419 -6.93 7.62 -10.11
CA ARG A 419 -5.98 8.59 -10.68
C ARG A 419 -4.88 7.90 -11.52
N ASN A 420 -5.27 7.26 -12.61
CA ASN A 420 -4.35 6.61 -13.54
C ASN A 420 -3.69 7.64 -14.48
N GLN A 421 -2.49 7.37 -15.02
CA GLN A 421 -1.84 8.25 -16.00
C GLN A 421 -2.64 8.42 -17.30
N GLY A 422 -3.29 7.33 -17.75
CA GLY A 422 -4.20 7.28 -18.89
C GLY A 422 -5.63 7.65 -18.46
N PRO A 423 -6.68 7.06 -19.07
CA PRO A 423 -8.05 7.34 -18.69
C PRO A 423 -8.34 6.99 -17.22
N GLU A 424 -8.97 7.92 -16.50
CA GLU A 424 -9.38 7.74 -15.11
C GLU A 424 -10.74 7.03 -14.99
N ALA A 425 -11.03 6.47 -13.81
CA ALA A 425 -12.33 5.88 -13.50
C ALA A 425 -12.87 6.34 -12.14
N LEU A 426 -14.17 6.67 -12.08
CA LEU A 426 -14.90 6.74 -10.82
C LEU A 426 -15.34 5.33 -10.43
N LEU A 427 -15.01 4.93 -9.20
CA LEU A 427 -15.48 3.71 -8.56
C LEU A 427 -16.44 4.08 -7.41
N VAL A 428 -17.55 3.36 -7.29
CA VAL A 428 -18.41 3.39 -6.10
C VAL A 428 -18.59 1.96 -5.62
N TYR A 429 -18.45 1.70 -4.33
CA TYR A 429 -18.52 0.36 -3.76
C TYR A 429 -19.27 0.34 -2.43
N THR A 430 -20.01 -0.74 -2.18
CA THR A 430 -20.78 -0.96 -0.96
C THR A 430 -21.02 -2.45 -0.73
N GLN A 431 -21.30 -2.81 0.52
CA GLN A 431 -21.79 -4.13 0.90
C GLN A 431 -23.17 -3.96 1.54
N VAL A 432 -24.16 -4.72 1.09
CA VAL A 432 -25.55 -4.62 1.53
C VAL A 432 -26.09 -5.98 1.95
N GLN A 433 -27.12 -5.98 2.80
CA GLN A 433 -27.86 -7.21 3.13
C GLN A 433 -28.47 -7.80 1.85
N SER A 434 -28.46 -9.12 1.70
CA SER A 434 -28.82 -9.77 0.42
C SER A 434 -30.30 -9.63 0.04
N ASP A 435 -31.18 -9.23 0.97
CA ASP A 435 -32.58 -8.84 0.73
C ASP A 435 -32.76 -7.35 0.35
N ARG A 436 -31.67 -6.57 0.31
CA ARG A 436 -31.61 -5.12 0.04
C ARG A 436 -30.73 -4.75 -1.16
N THR A 437 -30.48 -5.70 -2.05
CA THR A 437 -29.56 -5.59 -3.20
C THR A 437 -30.22 -4.97 -4.43
#